data_AF-A0A8T6KYX6-F1
#
_entry.id   AF-A0A8T6KYX6-F1
#
_cell.length_a   1.000
_cell.length_b   1.000
_cell.length_c   1.000
_cell.angle_alpha   90.00
_cell.angle_beta   90.00
_cell.angle_gamma   90.00
#
_symmetry.space_group_name_H-M   'P 1'
#
loop_
_entity.id
_entity.type
_entity.pdbx_description
1 polymer ?
#
loop_
_entity_poly.entity_id
_entity_poly.type
_entity_poly.pdbx_seq_one_letter_code
_entity_poly.pdbx_strand_id
1 'polypeptide(L)' 'MNKRLIVCCDGTWNSPEQHHVTNVVRTARAVRPADDEGVPQIVFYDWGIGSYSGKLGAGIDKNIQDAYRFLVH' A
#
# COMPACT_ATOMS: atom_id res chain seq x y z
N MET A 1 3.49 -23.38 -1.69
CA MET A 1 2.22 -22.70 -2.01
C MET A 1 2.56 -21.38 -2.66
N ASN A 2 2.00 -21.08 -3.83
CA ASN A 2 2.16 -19.77 -4.44
C ASN A 2 1.21 -18.78 -3.76
N LYS A 3 1.68 -17.57 -3.50
CA LYS A 3 0.88 -16.43 -3.01
C LYS A 3 1.15 -15.24 -3.93
N ARG A 4 0.13 -14.43 -4.21
CA ARG A 4 0.27 -13.16 -4.94
C ARG A 4 0.42 -12.04 -3.92
N LEU A 5 1.49 -11.26 -4.02
CA LEU A 5 1.72 -10.08 -3.18
C LEU A 5 1.36 -8.82 -3.98
N ILE A 6 0.54 -7.95 -3.40
CA ILE A 6 0.16 -6.67 -3.97
C ILE A 6 0.65 -5.58 -3.01
N VAL A 7 1.54 -4.72 -3.49
CA VAL A 7 2.12 -3.61 -2.73
C VAL A 7 1.59 -2.29 -3.30
N CYS A 8 0.77 -1.60 -2.52
CA CYS A 8 0.12 -0.35 -2.91
C CYS A 8 0.73 0.83 -2.14
N CYS A 9 1.69 1.53 -2.75
CA CYS A 9 2.28 2.73 -2.17
C CYS A 9 1.58 3.99 -2.72
N ASP A 10 0.95 4.78 -1.85
CA ASP A 10 0.21 5.97 -2.28
C ASP A 10 1.10 7.19 -2.58
N GLY A 11 0.56 8.15 -3.32
CA GLY A 11 1.24 9.40 -3.67
C GLY A 11 1.49 10.31 -2.46
N THR A 12 2.47 11.20 -2.59
CA THR A 12 2.82 12.20 -1.58
C THR A 12 1.60 12.95 -1.03
N TRP A 13 1.54 13.10 0.29
CA TRP A 13 0.47 13.77 1.05
C TRP A 13 -0.90 13.08 1.00
N ASN A 14 -1.01 11.88 0.42
CA ASN A 14 -2.25 11.12 0.46
C ASN A 14 -2.36 10.26 1.72
N SER A 15 -3.55 10.21 2.28
CA SER A 15 -3.93 9.31 3.37
C SER A 15 -5.24 8.59 3.03
N PRO A 16 -5.53 7.43 3.63
CA PRO A 16 -6.82 6.76 3.43
C PRO A 16 -8.00 7.46 4.14
N GLU A 17 -7.69 8.46 4.98
CA GLU A 17 -8.65 9.21 5.81
C GLU A 17 -9.15 10.49 5.11
N GLN A 18 -8.55 10.87 3.99
CA GLN A 18 -8.99 12.04 3.23
C GLN A 18 -10.40 11.84 2.64
N HIS A 19 -11.12 12.95 2.41
CA HIS A 19 -12.48 12.91 1.84
C HIS A 19 -12.58 12.18 0.49
N HIS A 20 -11.55 12.29 -0.35
CA HIS A 20 -11.49 11.64 -1.66
C HIS A 20 -10.35 10.63 -1.70
N VAL A 21 -10.67 9.36 -1.50
CA VAL A 21 -9.67 8.28 -1.54
C VAL A 21 -9.00 8.18 -2.92
N THR A 22 -7.71 7.90 -2.91
CA THR A 22 -6.91 7.75 -4.14
C THR A 22 -7.26 6.47 -4.89
N ASN A 23 -6.86 6.41 -6.16
CA ASN A 23 -6.97 5.18 -6.93
C ASN A 23 -6.12 4.05 -6.34
N VAL A 24 -5.04 4.36 -5.61
CA VAL A 24 -4.20 3.38 -4.93
C VAL A 24 -4.97 2.72 -3.78
N VAL A 25 -5.62 3.51 -2.92
CA VAL A 25 -6.51 3.00 -1.86
C VAL A 25 -7.68 2.21 -2.46
N ARG A 26 -8.30 2.72 -3.53
CA ARG A 26 -9.41 2.02 -4.21
C ARG A 26 -8.96 0.67 -4.74
N THR A 27 -7.77 0.61 -5.35
CA THR A 27 -7.19 -0.63 -5.87
C THR A 27 -6.92 -1.60 -4.72
N ALA A 28 -6.25 -1.17 -3.65
CA ALA A 28 -5.97 -2.00 -2.49
C ALA A 28 -7.24 -2.62 -1.89
N ARG A 29 -8.33 -1.85 -1.80
CA ARG A 29 -9.64 -2.33 -1.29
C ARG A 29 -10.40 -3.23 -2.25
N ALA A 30 -10.13 -3.16 -3.56
CA ALA A 30 -10.81 -3.94 -4.58
C ALA A 30 -10.21 -5.34 -4.79
N VAL A 31 -9.02 -5.61 -4.26
CA VAL A 31 -8.37 -6.91 -4.37
C VAL A 31 -9.14 -7.94 -3.55
N ARG A 32 -9.59 -9.01 -4.22
CA ARG A 32 -10.21 -10.18 -3.55
C ARG A 32 -9.18 -10.92 -2.69
N PRO A 33 -9.56 -11.61 -1.60
CA PRO A 33 -8.64 -12.41 -0.79
C PRO A 33 -7.96 -13.57 -1.54
N ALA A 34 -8.57 -14.07 -2.62
CA ALA A 34 -8.03 -15.09 -3.51
C ALA A 34 -8.42 -14.82 -4.97
N ASP A 35 -7.67 -15.36 -5.92
CA ASP A 35 -8.02 -15.33 -7.35
C ASP A 35 -9.04 -16.43 -7.72
N ASP A 36 -9.39 -16.52 -9.01
CA ASP A 36 -10.37 -17.50 -9.51
C ASP A 36 -9.90 -18.96 -9.39
N GLU A 37 -8.60 -19.18 -9.15
CA GLU A 37 -7.99 -20.50 -8.93
C GLU A 37 -7.77 -20.79 -7.43
N GLY A 38 -8.18 -19.87 -6.56
CA GLY A 38 -8.03 -19.99 -5.10
C GLY A 38 -6.63 -19.63 -4.58
N VAL A 39 -5.76 -19.02 -5.40
CA VAL A 39 -4.43 -18.57 -4.96
C VAL A 39 -4.59 -17.37 -4.03
N PRO A 40 -4.03 -17.40 -2.80
CA PRO A 40 -4.12 -16.29 -1.87
C PRO A 40 -3.51 -15.00 -2.43
N GLN A 41 -4.21 -13.88 -2.24
CA GLN A 41 -3.76 -12.54 -2.62
C GLN A 41 -3.59 -11.70 -1.34
N ILE A 42 -2.34 -11.37 -1.00
CA ILE A 42 -2.01 -10.60 0.20
C ILE A 42 -1.72 -9.16 -0.21
N VAL A 43 -2.44 -8.22 0.39
CA VAL A 43 -2.36 -6.80 0.08
C VAL A 43 -1.64 -6.07 1.21
N PHE A 44 -0.66 -5.26 0.85
CA PHE A 44 -0.05 -4.26 1.71
C PHE A 44 -0.34 -2.88 1.12
N TYR A 45 -0.81 -1.97 1.96
CA TYR A 45 -1.03 -0.57 1.59
C TYR A 45 -0.17 0.32 2.48
N ASP A 46 0.55 1.24 1.85
CA ASP A 46 1.31 2.28 2.53
C ASP A 46 0.87 3.67 2.05
N TRP A 47 0.88 4.60 2.99
CA TRP A 47 0.31 5.92 2.89
C TRP A 47 1.32 6.82 2.21
N GLY A 48 0.87 7.94 1.67
CA GLY A 48 1.76 8.93 1.07
C GLY A 48 2.84 9.43 2.05
N ILE A 49 4.05 9.63 1.53
CA ILE A 49 5.09 10.34 2.28
C ILE A 49 4.63 11.77 2.62
N GLY A 50 5.08 12.30 3.75
CA GLY A 50 4.72 13.65 4.16
C GLY A 50 3.27 13.84 4.63
N SER A 51 2.40 12.81 4.58
CA SER A 51 0.99 12.91 5.00
C SER A 51 0.82 13.25 6.50
N TYR A 52 1.84 12.98 7.32
CA TYR A 52 1.86 13.33 8.75
C TYR A 52 2.72 14.55 9.07
N SER A 53 3.75 14.83 8.26
CA SER A 53 4.77 15.84 8.58
C SER A 53 4.63 17.12 7.75
N GLY A 54 3.82 17.11 6.69
CA GLY A 54 3.66 18.23 5.75
C GLY A 54 4.91 18.56 4.93
N LYS A 55 6.02 17.82 5.14
CA LYS A 55 7.31 18.05 4.47
C LYS A 55 7.45 17.10 3.29
N LEU A 56 7.79 17.66 2.13
CA LEU A 56 8.11 16.88 0.93
C LEU A 56 9.31 15.95 1.22
N GLY A 57 9.19 14.67 0.86
CA GLY A 57 10.28 13.69 0.99
C GLY A 57 10.46 13.08 2.38
N ALA A 58 9.86 13.63 3.44
CA ALA A 58 10.04 13.13 4.79
C ALA A 58 9.34 11.77 4.99
N GLY A 59 10.12 10.74 5.32
CA GLY A 59 9.65 9.38 5.58
C GLY A 59 9.73 8.41 4.39
N ILE A 60 10.34 8.81 3.27
CA ILE A 60 10.45 7.93 2.09
C ILE A 60 11.30 6.68 2.35
N ASP A 61 12.37 6.81 3.12
CA ASP A 61 13.23 5.72 3.56
C ASP A 61 12.44 4.69 4.39
N LYS A 62 11.58 5.16 5.29
CA LYS A 62 10.69 4.31 6.07
C LYS A 62 9.71 3.54 5.17
N ASN A 63 8.99 4.21 4.27
CA ASN A 63 8.03 3.55 3.37
C ASN A 63 8.70 2.48 2.51
N ILE A 64 9.91 2.76 1.99
CA ILE A 64 10.70 1.78 1.25
C ILE A 64 11.02 0.57 2.14
N GLN A 65 11.51 0.79 3.36
CA GLN A 65 11.82 -0.30 4.29
C GLN A 65 10.58 -1.11 4.65
N ASP A 66 9.44 -0.48 4.89
CA ASP A 66 8.19 -1.16 5.26
C ASP A 66 7.67 -2.02 4.11
N ALA A 67 7.76 -1.55 2.86
CA ALA A 67 7.45 -2.37 1.68
C ALA A 67 8.37 -3.60 1.56
N TYR A 68 9.69 -3.43 1.76
CA TYR A 68 10.62 -4.57 1.75
C TYR A 68 10.40 -5.54 2.91
N ARG A 69 10.06 -5.04 4.10
CA ARG A 69 9.70 -5.88 5.27
C ARG A 69 8.49 -6.75 4.95
N PHE A 70 7.50 -6.21 4.24
CA PHE A 70 6.34 -6.99 3.81
C PHE A 70 6.70 -8.12 2.83
N LEU A 71 7.66 -7.91 1.92
CA LEU A 71 8.06 -8.93 0.95
C LEU A 71 8.74 -10.16 1.57
N VAL A 72 9.41 -9.98 2.71
CA VAL A 72 10.19 -11.04 3.36
C VAL A 72 9.42 -11.80 4.46
N HIS A 73 8.18 -11.42 4.74
CA HIS A 73 7.27 -12.11 5.67
C HIS A 73 6.27 -13.04 4.92
#